data_AF-A0A8B7J5Y8-F1
#
_entry.id   AF-A0A8B7J5Y8-F1
#
_cell.length_a   1.000
_cell.length_b   1.000
_cell.length_c   1.000
_cell.angle_alpha   90.00
_cell.angle_beta   90.00
_cell.angle_gamma   90.00
#
_symmetry.space_group_name_H-M   'P 1'
#
loop_
_entity.id
_entity.type
_entity.pdbx_description
1 polymer ?
#
loop_
_entity_poly.entity_id
_entity_poly.type
_entity_poly.pdbx_seq_one_letter_code
_entity_poly.pdbx_strand_id
1 'polypeptide(L)'
;MVSPRSSCAASQLPGNDDEWPRSIGKAVCVLDAAVLLEAGWKDMVHEVWTAIIPEEEALKRIMDRDGLSEEAAQNRLQSQMTNSQRVEPAHVVLCTLWEPAVTRKQVEKAWALLQERMSQDQSQ
;
A
#
# COMPACT_ATOMS: atom_id res chain seq x y z
N MET A 1 -7.71 -32.19 15.95
CA MET A 1 -6.89 -32.10 17.17
C MET A 1 -6.17 -30.76 17.16
N VAL A 2 -6.18 -30.09 18.30
CA VAL A 2 -5.80 -28.69 18.51
C VAL A 2 -4.30 -28.47 18.28
N SER A 3 -3.96 -27.30 17.74
CA SER A 3 -2.62 -26.70 17.56
C SER A 3 -1.67 -26.90 18.74
N PRO A 4 -0.34 -26.81 18.52
CA PRO A 4 0.50 -26.18 19.52
C PRO A 4 1.29 -24.99 18.94
N ARG A 5 0.91 -23.83 19.48
CA ARG A 5 1.78 -22.82 20.13
C ARG A 5 2.87 -22.13 19.31
N SER A 6 2.68 -20.81 19.24
CA SER A 6 3.73 -19.79 19.35
C SER A 6 4.91 -20.24 20.21
N SER A 7 6.12 -20.06 19.68
CA SER A 7 7.30 -19.78 20.48
C SER A 7 8.06 -18.67 19.77
N CYS A 8 7.82 -17.43 20.22
CA CYS A 8 8.78 -16.36 20.06
C CYS A 8 9.99 -16.74 20.92
N ALA A 9 11.00 -17.34 20.31
CA ALA A 9 12.33 -17.44 20.90
C ALA A 9 13.22 -16.41 20.18
N ALA A 10 13.10 -15.14 20.58
CA ALA A 10 14.15 -14.16 20.33
C ALA A 10 15.23 -14.41 21.39
N SER A 11 16.11 -15.38 21.14
CA SER A 11 17.25 -15.63 22.01
C SER A 11 18.44 -16.07 21.18
N GLN A 12 19.48 -15.21 21.27
CA GLN A 12 20.89 -15.41 20.89
C GLN A 12 21.25 -15.15 19.42
N LEU A 13 21.85 -13.98 19.19
CA LEU A 13 22.68 -13.69 18.02
C LEU A 13 24.15 -13.65 18.46
N PRO A 14 25.03 -14.48 17.90
CA PRO A 14 26.43 -14.11 17.70
C PRO A 14 26.62 -13.61 16.26
N GLY A 15 27.50 -12.61 16.12
CA GLY A 15 27.68 -11.86 14.89
C GLY A 15 28.37 -12.59 13.74
N ASN A 16 28.06 -12.13 12.54
CA ASN A 16 29.01 -11.60 11.57
C ASN A 16 28.23 -10.67 10.64
N ASP A 17 28.83 -9.52 10.34
CA ASP A 17 28.27 -8.49 9.47
C ASP A 17 28.13 -9.03 8.03
N ASP A 18 27.03 -8.69 7.35
CA ASP A 18 26.68 -8.98 5.95
C ASP A 18 25.81 -10.21 5.60
N GLU A 19 25.20 -10.90 6.58
CA GLU A 19 24.10 -11.82 6.30
C GLU A 19 22.75 -11.24 6.77
N TRP A 20 22.01 -10.61 5.85
CA TRP A 20 20.58 -10.36 6.07
C TRP A 20 19.91 -11.72 6.25
N PRO A 21 19.31 -12.03 7.43
CA PRO A 21 18.63 -13.30 7.63
C PRO A 21 17.60 -13.42 6.53
N ARG A 22 17.71 -14.45 5.67
CA ARG A 22 16.68 -14.75 4.68
C ARG A 22 15.40 -14.95 5.47
N SER A 23 14.59 -13.90 5.47
CA SER A 23 13.44 -13.75 6.34
C SER A 23 12.50 -14.94 6.13
N ILE A 24 11.95 -15.46 7.22
CA ILE A 24 10.81 -16.37 7.22
C ILE A 24 9.83 -15.89 6.15
N GLY A 25 9.65 -16.68 5.08
CA GLY A 25 8.97 -16.26 3.86
C GLY A 25 7.61 -15.65 4.16
N LYS A 26 7.44 -14.36 3.87
CA LYS A 26 6.13 -13.69 3.94
C LYS A 26 5.38 -13.99 2.66
N ALA A 27 4.12 -14.37 2.79
CA ALA A 27 3.26 -14.68 1.63
C ALA A 27 2.90 -13.41 0.82
N VAL A 28 2.91 -12.23 1.45
CA VAL A 28 2.59 -10.95 0.82
C VAL A 28 3.62 -9.91 1.24
N CYS A 29 4.12 -9.15 0.27
CA CYS A 29 4.94 -7.96 0.48
C CYS A 29 4.22 -6.74 -0.10
N VAL A 30 4.23 -5.61 0.62
CA VAL A 30 3.64 -4.35 0.16
C VAL A 30 4.77 -3.38 -0.16
N LEU A 31 4.81 -2.89 -1.39
CA LEU A 31 5.72 -1.84 -1.83
C LEU A 31 4.96 -0.51 -1.86
N ASP A 32 5.25 0.37 -0.92
CA ASP A 32 4.70 1.73 -0.90
C ASP A 32 5.62 2.66 -1.71
N ALA A 33 5.13 3.16 -2.85
CA ALA A 33 5.89 4.02 -3.74
C ALA A 33 4.97 5.03 -4.43
N ALA A 34 5.21 6.32 -4.15
CA ALA A 34 4.43 7.43 -4.70
C ALA A 34 4.50 7.55 -6.23
N VAL A 35 5.60 7.05 -6.82
CA VAL A 35 5.92 7.10 -8.26
C VAL A 35 5.94 5.71 -8.92
N LEU A 36 5.27 4.71 -8.34
CA LEU A 36 5.32 3.32 -8.83
C LEU A 36 4.93 3.19 -10.30
N LEU A 37 3.89 3.94 -10.71
CA LEU A 37 3.38 3.91 -12.07
C LEU A 37 4.26 4.72 -13.01
N GLU A 38 4.70 5.90 -12.57
CA GLU A 38 5.58 6.80 -13.31
C GLU A 38 6.96 6.17 -13.57
N ALA A 39 7.44 5.33 -12.65
CA ALA A 39 8.70 4.60 -12.78
C ALA A 39 8.59 3.33 -13.64
N GLY A 40 7.39 2.96 -14.11
CA GLY A 40 7.17 1.74 -14.88
C GLY A 40 7.33 0.46 -14.07
N TRP A 41 7.22 0.52 -12.75
CA TRP A 41 7.46 -0.60 -11.84
C TRP A 41 6.25 -1.54 -11.70
N LYS A 42 5.22 -1.33 -12.52
CA LYS A 42 4.02 -2.17 -12.56
C LYS A 42 4.35 -3.64 -12.79
N ASP A 43 5.33 -3.93 -13.64
CA ASP A 43 5.70 -5.32 -13.99
C ASP A 43 6.45 -6.05 -12.86
N MET A 44 6.87 -5.34 -11.81
CA MET A 44 7.49 -5.94 -10.62
C MET A 44 6.47 -6.38 -9.55
N VAL A 45 5.18 -6.08 -9.74
CA VAL A 45 4.14 -6.37 -8.75
C VAL A 45 2.99 -7.17 -9.37
N HIS A 46 2.40 -8.07 -8.58
CA HIS A 46 1.24 -8.85 -9.00
C HIS A 46 -0.05 -8.03 -9.01
N GLU A 47 -0.17 -7.08 -8.08
CA GLU A 47 -1.33 -6.19 -7.97
C GLU A 47 -0.88 -4.77 -7.65
N VAL A 48 -1.54 -3.81 -8.28
CA VAL A 48 -1.39 -2.37 -8.01
C VAL A 48 -2.59 -1.90 -7.20
N TRP A 49 -2.32 -1.38 -6.01
CA TRP A 49 -3.33 -0.80 -5.13
C TRP A 49 -3.14 0.71 -5.11
N THR A 50 -4.19 1.48 -5.39
CA THR A 50 -4.13 2.94 -5.42
C THR A 50 -5.12 3.54 -4.44
N ALA A 51 -4.74 4.66 -3.83
CA ALA A 51 -5.62 5.47 -3.01
C ALA A 51 -5.95 6.77 -3.75
N ILE A 52 -7.24 7.07 -3.87
CA ILE A 52 -7.74 8.30 -4.49
C ILE A 52 -8.48 9.17 -3.49
N ILE A 53 -8.55 10.46 -3.82
CA ILE A 53 -9.34 11.44 -3.11
C ILE A 53 -9.67 12.60 -4.07
N PRO A 54 -10.84 13.26 -3.96
CA PRO A 54 -11.14 14.43 -4.78
C PRO A 54 -10.04 15.49 -4.70
N GLU A 55 -9.77 16.17 -5.82
CA GLU A 55 -8.68 17.15 -5.94
C GLU A 55 -8.82 18.30 -4.93
N GLU A 56 -10.04 18.78 -4.70
CA GLU A 56 -10.33 19.83 -3.72
C GLU A 56 -9.87 19.45 -2.31
N GLU A 57 -10.12 18.21 -1.90
CA GLU A 57 -9.73 17.69 -0.59
C GLU A 57 -8.22 17.33 -0.56
N ALA A 58 -7.65 16.86 -1.66
CA ALA A 58 -6.20 16.65 -1.77
C ALA A 58 -5.44 17.96 -1.57
N LEU A 59 -5.88 19.02 -2.24
CA LEU A 59 -5.32 20.36 -2.14
C LEU A 59 -5.38 20.87 -0.70
N LYS A 60 -6.56 20.80 -0.07
CA LYS A 60 -6.75 21.20 1.32
C LYS A 60 -5.78 20.47 2.25
N ARG A 61 -5.64 19.15 2.10
CA ARG A 61 -4.71 18.34 2.91
C ARG A 61 -3.24 18.70 2.68
N ILE A 62 -2.84 19.03 1.45
CA ILE A 62 -1.48 19.50 1.15
C ILE A 62 -1.22 20.84 1.83
N MET A 63 -2.17 21.78 1.75
CA MET A 63 -2.04 23.09 2.41
C MET A 63 -1.94 22.94 3.93
N ASP A 64 -2.84 22.15 4.54
CA ASP A 64 -2.88 21.95 6.00
C ASP A 64 -1.62 21.23 6.52
N ARG A 65 -1.11 20.24 5.77
CA ARG A 65 0.07 19.44 6.17
C ARG A 65 1.38 20.18 5.94
N ASP A 66 1.54 20.80 4.77
CA ASP A 66 2.82 21.35 4.31
C ASP A 66 2.91 22.88 4.54
N GLY A 67 1.83 23.54 4.97
CA GLY A 67 1.78 24.98 5.23
C GLY A 67 1.95 25.84 3.99
N LEU A 68 1.51 25.35 2.82
CA LEU A 68 1.71 26.00 1.53
C LEU A 68 0.58 26.97 1.17
N SER A 69 0.90 27.92 0.28
CA SER A 69 -0.13 28.67 -0.43
C SER A 69 -0.94 27.76 -1.36
N GLU A 70 -2.16 28.16 -1.67
CA GLU A 70 -3.03 27.44 -2.60
C GLU A 70 -2.35 27.20 -3.96
N GLU A 71 -1.73 28.22 -4.54
CA GLU A 71 -1.00 28.12 -5.82
C GLU A 71 0.14 27.08 -5.76
N ALA A 72 0.92 27.08 -4.68
CA ALA A 72 2.01 26.11 -4.49
C ALA A 72 1.47 24.68 -4.30
N ALA A 73 0.35 24.53 -3.60
CA ALA A 73 -0.33 23.24 -3.44
C ALA A 73 -0.91 22.72 -4.78
N GLN A 74 -1.53 23.60 -5.57
CA GLN A 74 -2.03 23.27 -6.91
C GLN A 74 -0.89 22.80 -7.82
N ASN A 75 0.23 23.53 -7.86
CA ASN A 75 1.39 23.14 -8.66
C ASN A 75 1.93 21.76 -8.27
N ARG A 76 1.98 21.46 -6.97
CA ARG A 76 2.36 20.12 -6.48
C ARG A 76 1.37 19.04 -6.91
N LEU A 77 0.07 19.31 -6.81
CA LEU A 77 -0.97 18.35 -7.20
C LEU A 77 -0.90 18.06 -8.71
N GLN A 78 -0.76 19.11 -9.53
CA GLN A 78 -0.69 19.01 -10.99
C GLN A 78 0.61 18.37 -11.50
N SER A 79 1.69 18.38 -10.71
CA SER A 79 2.93 17.66 -11.07
C SER A 79 2.82 16.13 -10.92
N GLN A 80 1.74 15.63 -10.32
CA GLN A 80 1.51 14.20 -10.12
C GLN A 80 0.45 13.66 -11.09
N MET A 81 0.38 12.34 -11.22
CA MET A 81 -0.71 11.69 -11.96
C MET A 81 -2.08 12.00 -11.34
N THR A 82 -3.05 12.29 -12.21
CA THR A 82 -4.45 12.47 -11.85
C THR A 82 -5.07 11.18 -11.30
N ASN A 83 -6.19 11.30 -10.58
CA ASN A 83 -6.92 10.14 -10.07
C ASN A 83 -7.29 9.16 -11.19
N SER A 84 -7.77 9.66 -12.33
CA SER A 84 -8.15 8.82 -13.47
C SER A 84 -6.97 8.00 -14.00
N GLN A 85 -5.81 8.63 -14.14
CA GLN A 85 -4.58 7.97 -14.58
C GLN A 85 -4.06 6.94 -13.55
N ARG A 86 -4.27 7.19 -12.25
CA ARG A 86 -3.94 6.22 -11.19
C ARG A 86 -4.89 5.03 -11.16
N VAL A 87 -6.15 5.23 -11.49
CA VAL A 87 -7.20 4.21 -11.45
C VAL A 87 -7.09 3.24 -12.62
N GLU A 88 -6.73 3.72 -13.81
CA GLU A 88 -6.65 2.90 -15.02
C GLU A 88 -5.77 1.63 -14.88
N PRO A 89 -4.55 1.69 -14.32
CA PRO A 89 -3.73 0.49 -14.12
C PRO A 89 -3.97 -0.22 -12.78
N ALA A 90 -4.89 0.26 -11.93
CA ALA A 90 -5.08 -0.25 -10.59
C ALA A 90 -5.96 -1.52 -10.56
N HIS A 91 -5.57 -2.46 -9.72
CA HIS A 91 -6.33 -3.68 -9.43
C HIS A 91 -7.30 -3.43 -8.26
N VAL A 92 -6.87 -2.61 -7.30
CA VAL A 92 -7.68 -2.19 -6.17
C VAL A 92 -7.61 -0.67 -6.03
N VAL A 93 -8.77 -0.04 -5.90
CA VAL A 93 -8.91 1.40 -5.66
C VAL A 93 -9.53 1.61 -4.28
N LEU A 94 -8.86 2.41 -3.45
CA LEU A 94 -9.33 2.83 -2.13
C LEU A 94 -9.62 4.33 -2.15
N CYS A 95 -10.64 4.77 -1.41
CA CYS A 95 -10.95 6.19 -1.27
C CYS A 95 -10.77 6.66 0.17
N THR A 96 -9.97 7.70 0.36
CA THR A 96 -9.60 8.23 1.70
C THR A 96 -10.33 9.53 2.07
N LEU A 97 -11.47 9.80 1.40
CA LEU A 97 -12.28 11.01 1.60
C LEU A 97 -12.94 11.05 2.98
N TRP A 98 -13.47 9.91 3.45
CA TRP A 98 -14.23 9.82 4.71
C TRP A 98 -13.34 9.60 5.93
N GLU A 99 -13.96 9.37 7.08
CA GLU A 99 -13.26 9.11 8.33
C GLU A 99 -12.34 7.89 8.22
N PRO A 100 -11.23 7.85 8.99
CA PRO A 100 -10.28 6.73 8.96
C PRO A 100 -10.92 5.35 9.14
N ALA A 101 -12.02 5.27 9.91
CA ALA A 101 -12.77 4.04 10.10
C ALA A 101 -13.40 3.49 8.81
N VAL A 102 -13.79 4.37 7.88
CA VAL A 102 -14.36 3.97 6.58
C VAL A 102 -13.26 3.43 5.68
N THR A 103 -12.12 4.11 5.60
CA THR A 103 -10.94 3.64 4.87
C THR A 103 -10.46 2.29 5.40
N ARG A 104 -10.43 2.12 6.73
CA ARG A 104 -10.07 0.85 7.37
C ARG A 104 -10.96 -0.31 6.89
N LYS A 105 -12.28 -0.10 6.84
CA LYS A 105 -13.22 -1.12 6.32
C LYS A 105 -12.97 -1.46 4.86
N GLN A 106 -12.62 -0.47 4.03
CA GLN A 106 -12.26 -0.71 2.62
C GLN A 106 -11.01 -1.59 2.52
N VAL A 107 -9.97 -1.28 3.30
CA VAL A 107 -8.72 -2.05 3.36
C VAL A 107 -8.98 -3.48 3.86
N GLU A 108 -9.73 -3.63 4.95
CA GLU A 108 -10.08 -4.96 5.51
C GLU A 108 -10.82 -5.83 4.49
N LYS A 109 -11.78 -5.24 3.77
CA LYS A 109 -12.51 -5.95 2.70
C LYS A 109 -11.59 -6.33 1.55
N ALA A 110 -10.77 -5.39 1.06
CA ALA A 110 -9.85 -5.66 -0.05
C ALA A 110 -8.82 -6.73 0.33
N TRP A 111 -8.34 -6.71 1.58
CA TRP A 111 -7.40 -7.70 2.11
C TRP A 111 -8.02 -9.10 2.20
N ALA A 112 -9.25 -9.22 2.70
CA ALA A 112 -9.94 -10.50 2.74
C ALA A 112 -10.07 -11.13 1.34
N LEU A 113 -10.47 -10.32 0.36
CA LEU A 113 -10.58 -10.77 -1.03
C LEU A 113 -9.23 -11.17 -1.63
N LEU A 114 -8.13 -10.50 -1.26
CA LEU A 114 -6.78 -10.91 -1.68
C LEU A 114 -6.42 -12.28 -1.12
N GLN A 115 -6.68 -12.52 0.16
CA GLN A 115 -6.41 -13.81 0.81
C GLN A 115 -7.19 -14.95 0.16
N GLU A 116 -8.45 -14.70 -0.22
CA GLU A 116 -9.27 -15.67 -0.97
C GLU A 116 -8.67 -16.01 -2.33
N ARG A 117 -8.26 -15.00 -3.12
CA ARG A 117 -7.60 -15.21 -4.43
C ARG A 117 -6.32 -16.02 -4.30
N MET A 118 -5.45 -15.64 -3.36
CA MET A 118 -4.19 -16.34 -3.11
C MET A 118 -4.39 -17.80 -2.71
N SER A 119 -5.46 -18.11 -1.98
CA SER A 119 -5.77 -19.49 -1.56
C SER A 119 -6.23 -20.36 -2.74
N GLN A 120 -6.90 -19.77 -3.74
CA GLN A 120 -7.34 -20.49 -4.93
C GLN A 120 -6.20 -20.74 -5.91
N ASP A 121 -5.26 -19.81 -6.05
CA ASP A 121 -4.07 -19.97 -6.91
C ASP A 121 -3.10 -21.05 -6.39
N GLN A 122 -3.03 -21.28 -5.08
CA GLN A 122 -2.19 -22.32 -4.46
C GLN A 122 -2.74 -23.74 -4.67
N SER A 123 -3.95 -23.89 -5.23
CA SER A 123 -4.64 -25.17 -5.40
C SER A 123 -4.65 -25.68 -6.85
N GLN A 124 -3.94 -25.01 -7.77
CA GLN A 124 -3.79 -25.42 -9.18
C GLN A 124 -2.37 -25.93 -9.48
#